data_AF-A0A1I7X4N1-F1
#
_entry.id   AF-A0A1I7X4N1-F1
#
_cell.length_a   1.000
_cell.length_b   1.000
_cell.length_c   1.000
_cell.angle_alpha   90.00
_cell.angle_beta   90.00
_cell.angle_gamma   90.00
#
_symmetry.space_group_name_H-M   'P 1'
#
loop_
_entity.id
_entity.type
_entity.pdbx_description
1 polymer ?
#
loop_
_entity_poly.entity_id
_entity_poly.type
_entity_poly.pdbx_seq_one_letter_code
_entity_poly.pdbx_strand_id
1 'polypeptide(L)'
;MAAIIQDGNQHLVHHMEVFQCQSDDQEEFSGNCNDRNKPIQSKSCSHVIAAWAMGEGPIFYPREAGLPIGGLGAHKYIMVEIHYNNIHKLTGVIDSSGFE
;
A
#
# COMPACT_ATOMS: atom_id res chain seq x y z
N MET A 1 0.74 -13.13 1.90
CA MET A 1 0.31 -11.74 2.10
C MET A 1 -1.11 -11.63 1.57
N ALA A 2 -2.05 -11.20 2.39
CA ALA A 2 -3.47 -11.08 2.04
C ALA A 2 -3.94 -9.63 2.18
N ALA A 3 -4.93 -9.24 1.40
CA ALA A 3 -5.57 -7.93 1.55
C ALA A 3 -6.60 -7.97 2.69
N ILE A 4 -6.58 -6.93 3.51
CA ILE A 4 -7.55 -6.69 4.57
C ILE A 4 -8.36 -5.46 4.18
N ILE A 5 -9.64 -5.68 3.88
CA ILE A 5 -10.57 -4.59 3.53
C ILE A 5 -11.45 -4.31 4.73
N GLN A 6 -11.54 -3.06 5.17
CA GLN A 6 -12.39 -2.68 6.28
C GLN A 6 -13.86 -3.01 5.96
N ASP A 7 -14.56 -3.58 6.93
CA ASP A 7 -15.97 -3.90 6.79
C ASP A 7 -16.80 -2.66 6.42
N GLY A 8 -17.63 -2.82 5.40
CA GLY A 8 -18.44 -1.75 4.82
C GLY A 8 -17.75 -1.05 3.64
N ASN A 9 -16.42 -1.13 3.49
CA ASN A 9 -15.67 -0.41 2.45
C ASN A 9 -15.28 -1.27 1.25
N GLN A 10 -15.76 -2.52 1.17
CA GLN A 10 -15.49 -3.44 0.05
C GLN A 10 -15.89 -2.87 -1.33
N HIS A 11 -16.87 -1.97 -1.35
CA HIS A 11 -17.34 -1.29 -2.55
C HIS A 11 -16.47 -0.09 -2.97
N LEU A 12 -15.55 0.37 -2.12
CA LEU A 12 -14.70 1.53 -2.35
C LEU A 12 -13.27 1.13 -2.72
N VAL A 13 -12.67 0.19 -1.99
CA VAL A 13 -11.27 -0.19 -2.20
C VAL A 13 -11.15 -1.03 -3.47
N HIS A 14 -10.62 -0.44 -4.54
CA HIS A 14 -10.57 -1.06 -5.86
C HIS A 14 -9.26 -1.84 -6.09
N HIS A 15 -8.12 -1.27 -5.69
CA HIS A 15 -6.83 -1.96 -5.64
C HIS A 15 -5.91 -1.33 -4.58
N MET A 16 -4.93 -2.10 -4.14
CA MET A 16 -3.91 -1.68 -3.17
C MET A 16 -2.54 -2.20 -3.59
N GLU A 17 -1.49 -1.44 -3.28
CA GLU A 17 -0.10 -1.81 -3.55
C GLU A 17 0.78 -1.45 -2.36
N VAL A 18 1.81 -2.27 -2.10
CA VAL A 18 2.84 -2.00 -1.09
C VAL A 18 4.17 -1.83 -1.79
N PHE A 19 4.85 -0.74 -1.49
CA PHE A 19 6.17 -0.42 -2.02
C PHE A 19 7.21 -0.33 -0.92
N GLN A 20 8.41 -0.84 -1.17
CA GLN A 20 9.60 -0.50 -0.40
C GLN A 20 10.22 0.79 -0.93
N CYS A 21 10.58 1.68 -0.02
CA CYS A 21 11.31 2.90 -0.31
C CYS A 21 12.79 2.62 -0.53
N GLN A 22 13.45 3.43 -1.36
CA GLN A 22 14.88 3.31 -1.66
C GLN A 22 15.74 4.31 -0.87
N SER A 23 15.13 4.98 0.11
CA SER A 23 15.78 5.92 0.99
C SER A 23 15.16 5.89 2.38
N ASP A 24 15.98 6.19 3.39
CA ASP A 24 15.61 6.15 4.82
C ASP A 24 15.16 7.53 5.36
N ASP A 25 15.10 8.54 4.50
CA ASP A 25 14.71 9.92 4.83
C ASP A 25 13.20 10.17 4.66
N GLN A 26 12.38 9.16 5.00
CA GLN A 26 10.93 9.24 4.85
C GLN A 26 10.28 9.91 6.06
N GLU A 27 9.17 10.59 5.77
CA GLU A 27 8.29 11.20 6.76
C GLU A 27 6.98 10.41 6.83
N GLU A 28 6.39 10.30 8.02
CA GLU A 28 5.07 9.70 8.18
C GLU A 28 4.02 10.57 7.47
N PHE A 29 3.29 9.97 6.53
CA PHE A 29 2.32 10.67 5.72
C PHE A 29 1.13 9.76 5.39
N SER A 30 -0.06 10.30 5.58
CA SER A 30 -1.31 9.70 5.12
C SER A 30 -2.12 10.78 4.40
N GLY A 31 -2.41 10.54 3.11
CA GLY A 31 -3.05 11.55 2.29
C GLY A 31 -3.12 11.15 0.82
N ASN A 32 -3.56 12.10 -0.01
CA ASN A 32 -3.72 11.88 -1.44
C ASN A 32 -2.36 11.71 -2.13
N CYS A 33 -2.22 10.67 -2.97
CA CYS A 33 -1.01 10.41 -3.75
C CYS A 33 -0.58 11.57 -4.66
N ASN A 34 -1.52 12.42 -5.07
CA ASN A 34 -1.32 13.60 -5.91
C ASN A 34 -1.29 14.92 -5.13
N ASP A 35 -1.29 14.88 -3.80
CA ASP A 35 -1.16 16.09 -2.99
C ASP A 35 0.18 16.78 -3.25
N ARG A 36 0.18 18.11 -3.34
CA ARG A 36 1.40 18.91 -3.46
C ARG A 36 2.26 18.86 -2.20
N ASN A 37 1.63 18.57 -1.06
CA ASN A 37 2.29 18.42 0.23
C ASN A 37 2.80 17.01 0.47
N LYS A 38 2.58 16.05 -0.44
CA LYS A 38 3.17 14.70 -0.34
C LYS A 38 4.70 14.84 -0.27
N PRO A 39 5.38 14.26 0.74
CA PRO A 39 6.83 14.35 0.89
C PRO A 39 7.54 13.90 -0.38
N ILE A 40 8.49 14.70 -0.87
CA ILE A 40 9.16 14.41 -2.16
C ILE A 40 9.98 13.12 -2.11
N GLN A 41 10.46 12.75 -0.92
CA GLN A 41 11.23 11.55 -0.60
C GLN A 41 10.42 10.28 -0.86
N SER A 42 9.09 10.32 -0.72
CA SER A 42 8.21 9.18 -0.99
C SER A 42 8.24 8.72 -2.44
N LYS A 43 8.76 9.55 -3.37
CA LYS A 43 9.02 9.15 -4.76
C LYS A 43 10.05 8.02 -4.89
N SER A 44 10.86 7.79 -3.85
CA SER A 44 11.79 6.65 -3.84
C SER A 44 11.09 5.31 -3.62
N CYS A 45 9.84 5.32 -3.14
CA CYS A 45 9.02 4.14 -2.91
C CYS A 45 8.44 3.64 -4.24
N SER A 46 9.17 2.70 -4.85
CA SER A 46 8.88 2.16 -6.19
C SER A 46 9.09 0.65 -6.31
N HIS A 47 9.72 0.02 -5.31
CA HIS A 47 9.95 -1.42 -5.34
C HIS A 47 8.71 -2.16 -4.83
N VAL A 48 7.95 -2.81 -5.71
CA VAL A 48 6.69 -3.49 -5.37
C VAL A 48 6.96 -4.72 -4.49
N ILE A 49 6.33 -4.75 -3.32
CA ILE A 49 6.32 -5.89 -2.38
C ILE A 49 5.10 -6.76 -2.62
N ALA A 50 3.94 -6.14 -2.82
CA ALA A 50 2.68 -6.80 -3.08
C ALA A 50 1.71 -5.88 -3.79
N ALA A 51 0.77 -6.51 -4.50
CA ALA A 51 -0.34 -5.85 -5.14
C ALA A 51 -1.60 -6.70 -4.95
N TRP A 52 -2.74 -6.05 -4.83
CA TRP A 52 -4.04 -6.69 -4.77
C TRP A 52 -5.05 -5.88 -5.58
N ALA A 53 -5.96 -6.58 -6.26
CA ALA A 53 -7.10 -5.99 -6.93
C ALA A 53 -8.36 -6.80 -6.58
N MET A 54 -9.53 -6.18 -6.69
CA MET A 54 -10.81 -6.88 -6.45
C MET A 54 -10.90 -8.20 -7.20
N GLY A 55 -11.26 -9.26 -6.49
CA GLY A 55 -11.36 -10.62 -7.02
C GLY A 55 -10.07 -11.45 -6.87
N GLU A 56 -8.94 -10.83 -6.53
CA GLU A 56 -7.69 -11.55 -6.25
C GLU A 56 -7.69 -12.16 -4.86
N GLY A 57 -7.10 -13.35 -4.76
CA GLY A 57 -6.84 -14.05 -3.50
C GLY A 57 -5.50 -13.66 -2.86
N PRO A 58 -5.14 -14.31 -1.75
CA PRO A 58 -3.84 -14.09 -1.10
C PRO A 58 -2.67 -14.56 -1.96
N ILE A 59 -1.54 -13.86 -1.85
CA ILE A 59 -0.28 -14.26 -2.47
C ILE A 59 0.45 -15.25 -1.57
N PHE A 60 0.76 -16.42 -2.13
CA PHE A 60 1.61 -17.44 -1.53
C PHE A 60 2.92 -17.57 -2.30
N TYR A 61 4.05 -17.43 -1.60
CA TYR A 61 5.36 -17.71 -2.18
C TYR A 61 5.57 -19.22 -2.33
N PRO A 62 6.29 -19.67 -3.38
CA PRO A 62 6.73 -21.06 -3.49
C PRO A 62 7.75 -21.37 -2.40
N ARG A 63 7.95 -22.65 -2.10
CA ARG A 63 8.84 -23.10 -1.01
C ARG A 63 10.29 -22.61 -1.19
N GLU A 64 10.72 -22.43 -2.43
CA GLU A 64 12.09 -22.11 -2.81
C GLU A 64 12.37 -20.60 -2.84
N ALA A 65 11.36 -19.74 -2.67
CA ALA A 65 11.51 -18.30 -2.81
C ALA A 65 10.75 -17.49 -1.76
N GLY A 66 11.14 -16.24 -1.63
CA GLY A 66 10.50 -15.21 -0.83
C GLY A 66 11.04 -13.84 -1.22
N LEU A 67 10.35 -12.78 -0.82
CA LEU A 67 10.85 -11.42 -0.98
C LEU A 67 11.45 -10.93 0.35
N PRO A 68 12.75 -10.62 0.40
CA PRO A 68 13.38 -10.12 1.62
C PRO A 68 12.94 -8.70 1.92
N ILE A 69 12.60 -8.43 3.18
CA ILE A 69 12.23 -7.09 3.68
C ILE A 69 13.03 -6.83 4.95
N GLY A 70 13.71 -5.68 5.02
CA GLY A 70 14.57 -5.32 6.15
C GLY A 70 15.91 -6.08 6.18
N GLY A 71 16.61 -6.01 7.31
CA GLY A 71 17.95 -6.56 7.48
C GLY A 71 19.09 -5.52 7.35
N LEU A 72 20.34 -5.97 7.51
CA LEU A 72 21.51 -5.09 7.44
C LEU A 72 21.66 -4.51 6.03
N GLY A 73 21.59 -3.19 5.92
CA GLY A 73 21.71 -2.47 4.65
C GLY A 73 20.41 -2.35 3.85
N ALA A 74 19.29 -2.87 4.36
CA ALA A 74 17.98 -2.69 3.73
C ALA A 74 17.32 -1.37 4.14
N HIS A 75 16.46 -0.87 3.27
CA HIS A 75 15.64 0.32 3.55
C HIS A 75 14.50 0.02 4.50
N LYS A 76 14.20 0.98 5.37
CA LYS A 76 13.30 0.77 6.53
C LYS A 76 11.83 1.05 6.25
N TYR A 77 11.55 1.84 5.23
CA TYR A 77 10.22 2.39 5.02
C TYR A 77 9.47 1.68 3.91
N ILE A 78 8.17 1.57 4.12
CA ILE A 78 7.20 1.10 3.13
C ILE A 78 6.17 2.19 2.89
N MET A 79 5.60 2.20 1.69
CA MET A 79 4.46 3.03 1.31
C MET A 79 3.32 2.10 0.89
N VAL A 80 2.13 2.35 1.41
CA VAL A 80 0.91 1.68 0.95
C VAL A 80 0.15 2.68 0.07
N GLU A 81 -0.19 2.28 -1.15
CA GLU A 81 -1.03 3.03 -2.06
C GLU A 81 -2.39 2.33 -2.18
N ILE A 82 -3.48 3.09 -1.99
CA ILE A 82 -4.85 2.59 -2.05
C ILE A 82 -5.64 3.41 -3.06
N HIS A 83 -6.19 2.74 -4.06
CA HIS A 83 -7.10 3.36 -5.02
C HIS A 83 -8.55 3.13 -4.61
N TYR A 84 -9.22 4.22 -4.24
CA TYR A 84 -10.64 4.22 -3.92
C TYR A 84 -11.49 4.60 -5.14
N ASN A 85 -12.37 3.70 -5.59
CA ASN A 85 -13.34 3.99 -6.64
C ASN A 85 -14.63 4.59 -6.06
N ASN A 86 -14.61 5.88 -5.72
CA ASN A 86 -15.72 6.58 -5.08
C ASN A 86 -16.62 7.34 -6.08
N ILE A 87 -17.29 6.63 -7.00
CA ILE A 87 -18.15 7.22 -8.05
C ILE A 87 -19.28 8.06 -7.45
N HIS A 88 -19.83 7.62 -6.32
CA HIS A 88 -20.94 8.28 -5.62
C HIS A 88 -20.51 9.46 -4.75
N LYS A 89 -19.20 9.78 -4.69
CA LYS A 89 -18.63 10.90 -3.92
C LYS A 89 -19.08 10.88 -2.45
N LEU A 90 -19.06 9.69 -1.85
CA LEU A 90 -19.33 9.51 -0.43
C LEU A 90 -18.36 10.34 0.41
N THR A 91 -18.84 10.90 1.52
CA THR A 91 -18.05 11.70 2.46
C THR A 91 -18.13 11.10 3.86
N GLY A 92 -17.12 11.38 4.69
CA GLY A 92 -17.09 10.90 6.09
C GLY A 92 -16.84 9.41 6.25
N VAL A 93 -16.49 8.69 5.19
CA VAL A 93 -16.06 7.29 5.27
C VAL A 93 -14.66 7.24 5.86
N ILE A 94 -14.51 6.49 6.96
CA ILE A 94 -13.23 6.17 7.57
C ILE A 94 -12.83 4.80 7.05
N ASP A 95 -11.59 4.65 6.59
CA ASP A 95 -11.04 3.40 6.09
C ASP A 95 -9.66 3.14 6.72
N SER A 96 -9.41 1.88 7.08
CA SER A 96 -8.15 1.38 7.61
C SER A 96 -7.75 0.07 6.90
N SER A 97 -8.10 -0.05 5.62
CA SER A 97 -7.74 -1.20 4.78
C SER A 97 -6.23 -1.26 4.52
N GLY A 98 -5.71 -2.46 4.23
CA GLY A 98 -4.28 -2.69 4.02
C GLY A 98 -3.96 -4.15 3.72
N PHE A 99 -2.82 -4.62 4.20
CA PHE A 99 -2.33 -5.99 3.99
C PHE A 99 -1.96 -6.68 5.32
N GLU A 100 -2.10 -8.00 5.36
CA GLU A 100 -1.56 -8.91 6.38
C GLU A 100 -0.51 -9.89 5.83
#